data_AF-A0A838FJH8-F1
#
_entry.id   AF-A0A838FJH8-F1
#
_cell.length_a   1.000
_cell.length_b   1.000
_cell.length_c   1.000
_cell.angle_alpha   90.00
_cell.angle_beta   90.00
_cell.angle_gamma   90.00
#
_symmetry.space_group_name_H-M   'P 1'
#
loop_
_entity.id
_entity.type
_entity.pdbx_description
1 polymer ?
#
loop_
_entity_poly.entity_id
_entity_poly.type
_entity_poly.pdbx_seq_one_letter_code
_entity_poly.pdbx_strand_id
1 'polypeptide(L)'
;MKREHRVAGAVIGSAVGDALGAPFEFGPPNQFSTRFPTAARGTSTEMCGGGAFNWLPGEFTDHTQMELVVADSLVRRGGLDEADICEGFKAWAEARMSP
;
A
#
# COMPACT_ATOMS: atom_id res chain seq x y z
N MET A 1 -6.61 -14.86 19.54
CA MET A 1 -5.53 -14.41 18.64
C MET A 1 -4.51 -13.58 19.42
N LYS A 2 -3.21 -13.85 19.28
CA LYS A 2 -2.12 -13.08 19.94
C LYS A 2 -2.11 -11.62 19.45
N ARG A 3 -1.65 -10.68 20.29
CA ARG A 3 -1.53 -9.26 19.92
C ARG A 3 -0.63 -9.08 18.70
N GLU A 4 0.49 -9.78 18.66
CA GLU A 4 1.45 -9.78 17.55
C GLU A 4 0.78 -10.06 16.20
N HIS A 5 -0.09 -11.08 16.13
CA HIS A 5 -0.79 -11.41 14.88
C HIS A 5 -1.74 -10.31 14.44
N ARG A 6 -2.38 -9.59 15.38
CA ARG A 6 -3.24 -8.45 15.03
C ARG A 6 -2.44 -7.27 14.50
N VAL A 7 -1.30 -6.98 15.13
CA VAL A 7 -0.43 -5.88 14.71
C VAL A 7 0.16 -6.17 13.34
N ALA A 8 0.74 -7.36 13.15
CA ALA A 8 1.27 -7.79 11.86
C ALA A 8 0.16 -7.84 10.79
N GLY A 9 -1.01 -8.38 11.14
CA GLY A 9 -2.15 -8.43 10.23
C GLY A 9 -2.70 -7.06 9.83
N ALA A 10 -2.60 -6.04 10.70
CA ALA A 10 -3.01 -4.67 10.36
C ALA A 10 -2.05 -4.05 9.32
N VAL A 11 -0.73 -4.15 9.55
CA VAL A 11 0.28 -3.62 8.63
C VAL A 11 0.28 -4.36 7.29
N ILE A 12 0.32 -5.70 7.33
CA ILE A 12 0.30 -6.52 6.12
C ILE A 12 -1.04 -6.38 5.39
N GLY A 13 -2.16 -6.33 6.13
CA GLY A 13 -3.49 -6.17 5.57
C GLY A 13 -3.68 -4.81 4.88
N SER A 14 -3.09 -3.75 5.44
CA SER A 14 -3.04 -2.41 4.82
C SER A 14 -2.36 -2.48 3.44
N ALA A 15 -1.14 -3.02 3.38
CA ALA A 15 -0.39 -3.18 2.14
C ALA A 15 -1.08 -4.09 1.11
N VAL A 16 -1.73 -5.17 1.57
CA VAL A 16 -2.53 -6.05 0.72
C VAL A 16 -3.75 -5.30 0.16
N GLY A 17 -4.43 -4.49 0.97
CA GLY A 17 -5.58 -3.69 0.52
C GLY A 17 -5.20 -2.64 -0.51
N ASP A 18 -4.07 -1.96 -0.28
CA ASP A 18 -3.47 -1.00 -1.21
C ASP A 18 -3.19 -1.66 -2.57
N ALA A 19 -2.34 -2.69 -2.61
CA ALA A 19 -1.96 -3.37 -3.86
C ALA A 19 -3.16 -4.01 -4.60
N LEU A 20 -4.17 -4.48 -3.87
CA LEU A 20 -5.41 -5.02 -4.45
C LEU A 20 -6.27 -3.93 -5.09
N GLY A 21 -6.32 -2.75 -4.45
CA GLY A 21 -7.13 -1.62 -4.88
C GLY A 21 -6.50 -0.81 -6.01
N ALA A 22 -5.17 -0.75 -6.07
CA ALA A 22 -4.41 0.10 -6.99
C ALA A 22 -4.83 -0.02 -8.47
N PRO A 23 -5.12 -1.22 -9.04
CA PRO A 23 -5.58 -1.34 -10.42
C PRO A 23 -6.96 -0.75 -10.72
N PHE A 24 -7.76 -0.52 -9.67
CA PHE A 24 -9.16 -0.08 -9.75
C PHE A 24 -9.34 1.37 -9.31
N GLU A 25 -8.27 2.03 -8.90
CA GLU A 25 -8.28 3.45 -8.56
C GLU A 25 -8.76 4.28 -9.76
N PHE A 26 -9.62 5.27 -9.49
CA PHE A 26 -10.31 6.10 -10.49
C PHE A 26 -11.23 5.34 -11.48
N GLY A 27 -11.47 4.05 -11.25
CA GLY A 27 -12.37 3.23 -12.01
C GLY A 27 -13.85 3.42 -11.68
N PRO A 28 -14.77 2.90 -12.52
CA PRO A 28 -16.18 2.89 -12.20
C PRO A 28 -16.49 1.97 -11.00
N PRO A 29 -17.59 2.23 -10.27
CA PRO A 29 -18.03 1.32 -9.22
C PRO A 29 -18.24 -0.10 -9.77
N ASN A 30 -17.99 -1.10 -8.94
CA ASN A 30 -18.10 -2.53 -9.28
C ASN A 30 -17.12 -3.04 -10.35
N GLN A 31 -16.11 -2.27 -10.77
CA GLN A 31 -15.11 -2.74 -11.72
C GLN A 31 -14.41 -4.02 -11.24
N PHE A 32 -14.04 -4.08 -9.95
CA PHE A 32 -13.45 -5.27 -9.34
C PHE A 32 -14.38 -6.49 -9.48
N SER A 33 -15.62 -6.40 -9.00
CA SER A 33 -16.58 -7.51 -9.02
C SER A 33 -17.01 -7.92 -10.43
N THR A 34 -16.98 -6.98 -11.39
CA THR A 34 -17.25 -7.28 -12.80
C THR A 34 -16.10 -8.08 -13.42
N ARG A 35 -14.86 -7.73 -13.07
CA ARG A 35 -13.66 -8.43 -13.56
C ARG A 35 -13.49 -9.79 -12.89
N PHE A 36 -13.81 -9.89 -11.59
CA PHE A 36 -13.71 -11.10 -10.79
C PHE A 36 -15.07 -11.46 -10.18
N PRO A 37 -16.01 -12.01 -10.96
CA PRO A 37 -17.37 -12.32 -10.51
C PRO A 37 -17.43 -13.50 -9.52
N THR A 38 -16.33 -14.25 -9.40
CA THR A 38 -16.14 -15.34 -8.44
C THR A 38 -14.81 -15.13 -7.74
N ALA A 39 -14.71 -15.51 -6.46
CA ALA A 39 -13.49 -15.36 -5.68
C ALA A 39 -12.27 -16.01 -6.39
N ALA A 40 -11.22 -15.22 -6.65
CA ALA A 40 -10.05 -15.66 -7.40
C ALA A 40 -8.78 -15.19 -6.68
N ARG A 41 -8.07 -16.08 -5.98
CA ARG A 41 -6.94 -15.68 -5.10
C ARG A 41 -5.58 -15.78 -5.78
N GLY A 42 -4.79 -14.70 -5.75
CA GLY A 42 -3.38 -14.69 -6.18
C GLY A 42 -3.00 -13.53 -7.12
N THR A 43 -1.70 -13.44 -7.43
CA THR A 43 -1.10 -12.44 -8.35
C THR A 43 -1.46 -12.67 -9.82
N SER A 44 -1.84 -13.90 -10.18
CA SER A 44 -2.41 -14.20 -11.49
C SER A 44 -3.91 -13.91 -11.59
N THR A 45 -4.55 -13.47 -10.50
CA THR A 45 -5.98 -13.19 -10.43
C THR A 45 -6.25 -11.79 -9.88
N GLU A 46 -6.71 -11.64 -8.64
CA GLU A 46 -7.19 -10.37 -8.06
C GLU A 46 -6.07 -9.34 -7.84
N MET A 47 -4.84 -9.80 -7.59
CA MET A 47 -3.66 -8.94 -7.47
C MET A 47 -3.05 -8.67 -8.86
N CYS A 48 -3.86 -8.23 -9.83
CA CYS A 48 -3.50 -8.24 -11.25
C CYS A 48 -2.58 -7.12 -11.74
N GLY A 49 -2.37 -6.05 -10.96
CA GLY A 49 -1.74 -4.84 -11.49
C GLY A 49 -2.57 -4.15 -12.60
N GLY A 50 -1.95 -3.23 -13.34
CA GLY A 50 -2.57 -2.44 -14.40
C GLY A 50 -3.14 -1.11 -13.87
N GLY A 51 -4.34 -0.74 -14.33
CA GLY A 51 -5.02 0.49 -13.91
C GLY A 51 -4.42 1.76 -14.50
N ALA A 52 -4.78 2.91 -13.93
CA ALA A 52 -4.43 4.23 -14.44
C ALA A 52 -2.91 4.49 -14.52
N PHE A 53 -2.13 3.81 -13.70
CA PHE A 53 -0.68 3.99 -13.59
C PHE A 53 0.13 2.76 -14.00
N ASN A 54 -0.52 1.73 -14.58
CA ASN A 54 0.13 0.51 -15.06
C ASN A 54 0.98 -0.21 -13.99
N TRP A 55 0.41 -0.39 -12.79
CA TRP A 55 1.03 -1.07 -11.66
C TRP A 55 1.44 -2.51 -12.00
N LEU A 56 2.53 -3.01 -11.42
CA LEU A 56 2.87 -4.42 -11.47
C LEU A 56 1.91 -5.25 -10.59
N PRO A 57 1.72 -6.55 -10.89
CA PRO A 57 0.94 -7.44 -10.02
C PRO A 57 1.44 -7.44 -8.58
N GLY A 58 0.61 -6.98 -7.64
CA GLY A 58 0.94 -6.89 -6.21
C GLY A 58 1.81 -5.69 -5.81
N GLU A 59 2.04 -4.74 -6.72
CA GLU A 59 2.69 -3.47 -6.38
C GLU A 59 1.77 -2.60 -5.51
N PHE A 60 2.33 -2.07 -4.43
CA PHE A 60 1.64 -1.12 -3.53
C PHE A 60 1.91 0.33 -3.96
N THR A 61 1.04 1.27 -3.57
CA THR A 61 1.15 2.68 -3.96
C THR A 61 1.84 3.54 -2.89
N ASP A 62 1.72 4.85 -3.04
CA ASP A 62 2.05 5.86 -2.05
C ASP A 62 1.45 5.59 -0.67
N HIS A 63 0.28 4.95 -0.56
CA HIS A 63 -0.31 4.59 0.72
C HIS A 63 0.64 3.74 1.58
N THR A 64 1.08 2.58 1.07
CA THR A 64 2.02 1.71 1.79
C THR A 64 3.40 2.36 1.94
N GLN A 65 3.84 3.12 0.95
CA GLN A 65 5.17 3.75 1.01
C GLN A 65 5.24 4.83 2.10
N MET A 66 4.20 5.66 2.23
CA MET A 66 4.13 6.65 3.30
C MET A 66 3.88 5.98 4.67
N GLU A 67 3.12 4.88 4.72
CA GLU A 67 3.00 4.06 5.94
C GLU A 67 4.37 3.57 6.42
N LEU A 68 5.22 3.09 5.50
CA LEU A 68 6.59 2.64 5.81
C LEU A 68 7.48 3.77 6.31
N VAL A 69 7.34 4.99 5.78
CA VAL A 69 8.07 6.17 6.30
C VAL A 69 7.71 6.44 7.77
N VAL A 70 6.42 6.39 8.10
CA VAL A 70 5.96 6.57 9.49
C VAL A 70 6.47 5.43 10.38
N ALA A 71 6.34 4.18 9.92
CA ALA A 71 6.77 3.01 10.68
C ALA A 71 8.29 3.02 10.94
N ASP A 72 9.11 3.38 9.96
CA ASP A 72 10.56 3.50 10.11
C ASP A 72 10.91 4.56 11.16
N SER A 73 10.30 5.75 11.09
CA SER A 73 10.51 6.82 12.06
C SER A 73 10.15 6.36 13.49
N LEU A 74 8.99 5.73 13.68
CA LEU A 74 8.57 5.22 15.00
C LEU A 74 9.57 4.23 15.59
N VAL A 75 10.08 3.30 14.78
CA VAL A 75 11.07 2.30 15.21
C VAL A 75 12.41 2.96 15.54
N ARG A 76 12.89 3.83 14.65
CA ARG A 76 14.23 4.41 14.71
C ARG A 76 14.36 5.50 15.78
N ARG A 77 13.27 6.21 16.06
CA ARG A 77 13.16 7.27 17.10
C ARG A 77 12.67 6.73 18.44
N GLY A 78 12.15 5.49 18.48
CA GLY A 78 11.60 4.88 19.70
C GLY A 78 10.29 5.52 20.17
N GLY A 79 9.57 6.21 19.29
CA GLY A 79 8.38 6.99 19.60
C GLY A 79 7.99 7.92 18.46
N LEU A 80 6.94 8.72 18.67
CA LEU A 80 6.52 9.74 17.71
C LEU A 80 7.52 10.90 17.69
N ASP A 81 8.01 11.23 16.51
CA ASP A 81 8.82 12.41 16.22
C ASP A 81 8.29 13.02 14.92
N GLU A 82 7.44 14.04 15.03
CA GLU A 82 6.73 14.60 13.88
C GLU A 82 7.68 15.25 12.88
N ALA A 83 8.80 15.83 13.35
CA ALA A 83 9.79 16.44 12.49
C ALA A 83 10.50 15.38 11.64
N ASP A 84 10.89 14.27 12.25
CA ASP A 84 11.52 13.14 11.56
C ASP A 84 10.58 12.51 10.50
N ILE A 85 9.28 12.36 10.81
CA ILE A 85 8.27 11.91 9.84
C ILE A 85 8.14 12.90 8.67
N CYS A 86 8.08 14.21 8.96
CA CYS A 86 7.96 15.24 7.93
C CYS A 86 9.18 15.24 6.99
N GLU A 87 10.39 15.10 7.52
CA GLU A 87 11.59 14.97 6.69
C GLU A 87 11.57 13.68 5.85
N GLY A 88 11.09 12.58 6.41
CA GLY A 88 10.88 11.34 5.66
C GLY A 88 9.91 11.49 4.49
N PHE A 89 8.79 12.19 4.68
CA PHE A 89 7.84 12.46 3.59
C PHE A 89 8.43 13.35 2.50
N LYS A 90 9.22 14.37 2.86
CA LYS A 90 9.94 15.20 1.87
C LYS A 90 10.93 14.35 1.06
N ALA A 91 11.75 13.55 1.73
CA ALA A 91 12.72 12.69 1.07
C ALA A 91 12.06 11.68 0.13
N TRP A 92 10.92 11.09 0.55
CA TRP A 92 10.12 10.21 -0.29
C TRP A 92 9.58 10.93 -1.55
N ALA A 93 9.06 12.15 -1.39
CA ALA A 93 8.53 12.94 -2.50
C ALA A 93 9.63 13.31 -3.50
N GLU A 94 10.81 13.72 -3.03
CA GLU A 94 11.97 14.05 -3.86
C GLU A 94 12.47 12.84 -4.65
N ALA A 95 12.54 11.66 -4.02
CA ALA A 95 12.93 10.43 -4.67
C ALA A 95 11.97 10.02 -5.80
N ARG A 96 10.69 10.37 -5.67
CA ARG A 96 9.65 10.12 -6.69
C ARG A 96 9.64 11.11 -7.85
N MET A 97 10.10 12.33 -7.61
CA MET A 97 10.18 13.40 -8.61
C MET A 97 11.51 13.39 -9.37
N SER A 98 12.45 12.55 -8.94
CA SER A 98 13.72 12.34 -9.63
C SER A 98 13.51 11.46 -10.87
N PRO A 99 13.98 11.90 -12.06
CA PRO A 99 13.74 11.23 -13.34
C PRO A 99 14.40 9.85 -13.46
#